data_AF-A0A6A8AHR8-F1
#
_entry.id   AF-A0A6A8AHR8-F1
#
_cell.length_a   1.000
_cell.length_b   1.000
_cell.length_c   1.000
_cell.angle_alpha   90.00
_cell.angle_beta   90.00
_cell.angle_gamma   90.00
#
_symmetry.space_group_name_H-M   'P 1'
#
loop_
_entity.id
_entity.type
_entity.pdbx_description
1 polymer ?
#
loop_
_entity_poly.entity_id
_entity_poly.type
_entity_poly.pdbx_seq_one_letter_code
_entity_poly.pdbx_strand_id
1 'polypeptide(L)'
;LDSYGMEGVGRVYELYRKGELVSDDEVALIFEPDSFKPLSEPLVNIRYNLELAEERKIINKEVKEKILSIAKSLYYPERDYERVLSIAEGEVEKEVLERLKKFLIADKKDLKREDAIAALKRMKEIREGEDV
;
A
#
# COMPACT_ATOMS: atom_id res chain seq x y z
N LEU A 1 0.99 -19.06 10.04
CA LEU A 1 2.04 -18.18 10.62
C LEU A 1 1.89 -18.17 12.14
N ASP A 2 0.69 -17.90 12.64
CA ASP A 2 0.37 -17.78 14.06
C ASP A 2 0.54 -19.09 14.84
N SER A 3 0.25 -20.22 14.18
CA SER A 3 0.38 -21.57 14.75
C SER A 3 1.82 -21.99 15.07
N TYR A 4 2.81 -21.22 14.64
CA TYR A 4 4.23 -21.49 14.84
C TYR A 4 4.92 -20.44 15.73
N GLY A 5 4.14 -19.62 16.47
CA GLY A 5 4.67 -18.66 17.45
C GLY A 5 4.93 -17.25 16.92
N MET A 6 4.47 -16.93 15.70
CA MET A 6 4.59 -15.58 15.14
C MET A 6 3.39 -14.71 15.59
N GLU A 7 3.65 -13.57 16.23
CA GLU A 7 2.62 -12.56 16.53
C GLU A 7 2.57 -11.52 15.39
N GLY A 8 1.47 -11.50 14.65
CA GLY A 8 1.28 -10.53 13.58
C GLY A 8 0.71 -9.20 14.06
N VAL A 9 1.11 -8.10 13.42
CA VAL A 9 0.73 -6.74 13.81
C VAL A 9 0.28 -5.96 12.58
N GLY A 10 -0.81 -5.22 12.74
CA GLY A 10 -1.26 -4.25 11.74
C GLY A 10 -2.20 -4.82 10.68
N ARG A 11 -2.65 -3.93 9.78
CA ARG A 11 -3.70 -4.24 8.80
C ARG A 11 -3.19 -5.16 7.69
N VAL A 12 -1.95 -4.97 7.21
CA VAL A 12 -1.34 -5.77 6.16
C VAL A 12 -1.27 -7.23 6.59
N TYR A 13 -0.83 -7.50 7.82
CA TYR A 13 -0.83 -8.86 8.37
C TYR A 13 -2.24 -9.47 8.40
N GLU A 14 -3.24 -8.73 8.89
CA GLU A 14 -4.63 -9.22 8.92
C GLU A 14 -5.16 -9.56 7.53
N LEU A 15 -4.79 -8.78 6.51
CA LEU A 15 -5.18 -9.06 5.12
C LEU A 15 -4.52 -10.35 4.59
N TYR A 16 -3.25 -10.61 4.91
CA TYR A 16 -2.60 -11.88 4.60
C TYR A 16 -3.23 -13.05 5.36
N ARG A 17 -3.52 -12.85 6.65
CA ARG A 17 -4.12 -13.86 7.52
C ARG A 17 -5.50 -14.31 7.01
N LYS A 18 -6.29 -13.37 6.48
CA LYS A 18 -7.59 -13.63 5.86
C LYS A 18 -7.51 -14.17 4.42
N GLY A 19 -6.31 -14.20 3.83
CA GLY A 19 -6.11 -14.60 2.44
C GLY A 19 -6.56 -13.55 1.41
N GLU A 20 -6.82 -12.31 1.84
CA GLU A 20 -7.15 -11.20 0.94
C GLU A 20 -5.92 -10.72 0.16
N LEU A 21 -4.74 -10.86 0.77
CA LEU A 21 -3.44 -10.75 0.12
C LEU A 21 -2.74 -12.11 0.10
N VAL A 22 -2.18 -12.47 -1.05
CA VAL A 22 -1.50 -13.76 -1.25
C VAL A 22 -0.15 -13.62 -1.96
N SER A 23 0.12 -12.45 -2.56
CA SER A 23 1.34 -12.18 -3.32
C SER A 23 2.33 -11.41 -2.46
N ASP A 24 3.59 -11.82 -2.47
CA ASP A 24 4.72 -11.12 -1.82
C ASP A 24 4.95 -9.71 -2.37
N ASP A 25 4.63 -9.52 -3.66
CA ASP A 25 4.61 -8.23 -4.34
C ASP A 25 3.79 -7.15 -3.59
N GLU A 26 2.81 -7.53 -2.77
CA GLU A 26 2.01 -6.54 -2.03
C GLU A 26 2.85 -5.66 -1.11
N VAL A 27 3.97 -6.18 -0.60
CA VAL A 27 4.89 -5.46 0.30
C VAL A 27 6.26 -5.17 -0.34
N ALA A 28 6.49 -5.60 -1.58
CA ALA A 28 7.76 -5.44 -2.28
C ALA A 28 7.90 -4.03 -2.89
N LEU A 29 9.13 -3.50 -2.81
CA LEU A 29 9.55 -2.27 -3.47
C LEU A 29 11.07 -2.25 -3.64
N ILE A 30 11.57 -1.37 -4.50
CA ILE A 30 13.01 -1.16 -4.67
C ILE A 30 13.44 0.12 -3.95
N PHE A 31 14.66 0.10 -3.41
CA PHE A 31 15.31 1.25 -2.82
C PHE A 31 16.53 1.65 -3.63
N GLU A 32 16.80 2.95 -3.66
CA GLU A 32 18.08 3.47 -4.11
C GLU A 32 19.17 3.03 -3.12
N PRO A 33 20.27 2.39 -3.58
CA PRO A 33 21.23 1.73 -2.69
C PRO A 33 21.86 2.61 -1.62
N ASP A 34 22.13 3.88 -1.94
CA ASP A 34 22.93 4.75 -1.06
C ASP A 34 22.05 5.60 -0.13
N SER A 35 20.93 6.13 -0.63
CA SER A 35 20.02 6.98 0.14
C SER A 35 18.85 6.22 0.78
N PHE A 36 18.66 4.95 0.43
CA PHE A 36 17.52 4.12 0.84
C PHE A 36 16.15 4.76 0.54
N LYS A 37 16.10 5.64 -0.46
CA LYS A 37 14.83 6.21 -0.92
C LYS A 37 14.06 5.17 -1.72
N PRO A 38 12.75 5.02 -1.50
CA PRO A 38 11.94 4.13 -2.31
C PRO A 38 11.91 4.63 -3.75
N LEU A 39 12.21 3.74 -4.70
CA LEU A 39 12.12 3.97 -6.14
C LEU A 39 10.81 3.44 -6.73
N SER A 40 10.08 2.61 -5.98
CA SER A 40 8.76 2.12 -6.33
C SER A 40 7.84 2.08 -5.12
N GLU A 41 6.55 1.86 -5.37
CA GLU A 41 5.49 1.85 -4.38
C GLU A 41 4.95 0.41 -4.18
N PRO A 42 4.86 -0.07 -2.92
CA PRO A 42 4.21 -1.33 -2.60
C PRO A 42 2.75 -1.34 -3.05
N LEU A 43 2.27 -2.48 -3.57
CA LEU A 43 0.89 -2.57 -4.04
C LEU A 43 -0.12 -2.32 -2.92
N VAL A 44 0.21 -2.73 -1.69
CA VAL A 44 -0.67 -2.56 -0.54
C VAL A 44 -0.90 -1.08 -0.23
N ASN A 45 0.10 -0.23 -0.46
CA ASN A 45 -0.03 1.22 -0.33
C ASN A 45 -0.93 1.78 -1.42
N ILE A 46 -0.73 1.37 -2.68
CA ILE A 46 -1.59 1.81 -3.79
C ILE A 46 -3.05 1.42 -3.51
N ARG A 47 -3.28 0.16 -3.17
CA ARG A 47 -4.59 -0.37 -2.81
C ARG A 47 -5.25 0.45 -1.71
N TYR A 48 -4.54 0.67 -0.61
CA TYR A 48 -5.06 1.42 0.53
C TYR A 48 -5.39 2.87 0.18
N ASN A 49 -4.54 3.54 -0.60
CA ASN A 49 -4.82 4.91 -1.02
C ASN A 49 -6.00 5.01 -1.99
N LEU A 50 -6.21 4.02 -2.85
CA LEU A 50 -7.39 3.99 -3.72
C LEU A 50 -8.68 3.70 -2.93
N GLU A 51 -8.62 2.87 -1.88
CA GLU A 51 -9.74 2.68 -0.94
C GLU A 51 -10.08 4.01 -0.23
N LEU A 52 -9.08 4.72 0.30
CA LEU A 52 -9.29 6.04 0.92
C LEU A 52 -9.87 7.06 -0.07
N ALA A 53 -9.43 7.04 -1.33
CA ALA A 53 -9.95 7.92 -2.37
C ALA A 53 -11.43 7.60 -2.71
N GLU A 54 -11.79 6.32 -2.74
CA GLU A 54 -13.17 5.86 -2.93
C GLU A 54 -14.06 6.25 -1.74
N GLU A 55 -13.61 6.02 -0.50
CA GLU A 55 -14.32 6.41 0.72
C GLU A 55 -14.60 7.92 0.77
N ARG A 56 -13.65 8.72 0.28
CA ARG A 56 -13.78 10.19 0.14
C ARG A 56 -14.53 10.63 -1.11
N LYS A 57 -15.06 9.70 -1.91
CA LYS A 57 -15.81 9.95 -3.16
C LYS A 57 -15.01 10.73 -4.22
N ILE A 58 -13.69 10.64 -4.18
CA ILE A 58 -12.80 11.23 -5.20
C ILE A 58 -12.86 10.40 -6.48
N ILE A 59 -12.88 9.08 -6.32
CA ILE A 59 -13.09 8.09 -7.37
C ILE A 59 -14.28 7.20 -7.02
N ASN A 60 -14.82 6.49 -8.02
CA ASN A 60 -15.81 5.45 -7.78
C ASN A 60 -15.16 4.06 -7.76
N LYS A 61 -15.95 3.03 -7.45
CA LYS A 61 -15.50 1.65 -7.38
C LYS A 61 -14.89 1.14 -8.68
N GLU A 62 -15.50 1.47 -9.82
CA GLU A 62 -15.02 1.04 -11.14
C GLU A 62 -13.64 1.61 -11.45
N VAL A 63 -13.42 2.89 -11.18
CA VAL A 63 -12.13 3.56 -11.36
C VAL A 63 -11.08 2.99 -10.42
N LYS A 64 -11.44 2.72 -9.16
CA LYS A 64 -10.54 2.04 -8.20
C LYS A 64 -10.09 0.69 -8.76
N GLU A 65 -11.01 -0.15 -9.20
CA GLU A 65 -10.71 -1.50 -9.70
C GLU A 65 -9.84 -1.45 -10.96
N LYS A 66 -10.13 -0.53 -11.90
CA LYS A 66 -9.30 -0.30 -13.09
C LYS A 66 -7.87 0.09 -12.74
N ILE A 67 -7.69 1.12 -11.91
CA ILE A 67 -6.36 1.61 -11.53
C ILE A 67 -5.59 0.53 -10.74
N LEU A 68 -6.26 -0.18 -9.85
CA LEU A 68 -5.64 -1.29 -9.11
C LEU A 68 -5.23 -2.44 -10.03
N SER A 69 -6.02 -2.74 -11.06
CA SER A 69 -5.66 -3.74 -12.08
C SER A 69 -4.41 -3.33 -12.86
N ILE A 70 -4.31 -2.05 -13.27
CA ILE A 70 -3.12 -1.51 -13.92
C ILE A 70 -1.91 -1.64 -12.99
N ALA A 71 -2.04 -1.23 -11.73
CA ALA A 71 -0.95 -1.33 -10.75
C ALA A 71 -0.48 -2.78 -10.52
N LYS A 72 -1.40 -3.75 -10.53
CA LYS A 72 -1.09 -5.19 -10.43
C LYS A 72 -0.36 -5.74 -11.65
N SER A 73 -0.61 -5.16 -12.83
CA SER A 73 0.01 -5.63 -14.08
C SER A 73 1.47 -5.18 -14.23
N LEU A 74 1.88 -4.16 -13.46
CA LEU A 74 3.24 -3.63 -13.48
C LEU A 74 4.18 -4.49 -12.63
N TYR A 75 5.38 -4.72 -13.16
CA TYR A 75 6.47 -5.29 -12.38
C TYR A 75 6.87 -4.32 -11.25
N TYR A 76 6.98 -4.83 -10.02
CA TYR A 76 7.08 -4.01 -8.80
C TYR A 76 8.22 -2.98 -8.75
N PRO A 77 9.39 -3.17 -9.42
CA PRO A 77 10.42 -2.13 -9.52
C PRO A 77 10.01 -0.92 -10.34
N GLU A 78 9.05 -1.08 -11.26
CA GLU A 78 8.56 -0.01 -12.14
C GLU A 78 7.24 0.59 -11.65
N ARG A 79 6.71 0.12 -10.51
CA ARG A 79 5.39 0.49 -10.03
C ARG A 79 5.47 1.77 -9.19
N ASP A 80 5.02 2.88 -9.76
CA ASP A 80 4.79 4.13 -9.03
C ASP A 80 3.45 4.76 -9.47
N TYR A 81 2.98 5.75 -8.71
CA TYR A 81 1.71 6.42 -9.02
C TYR A 81 1.73 7.18 -10.35
N GLU A 82 2.87 7.73 -10.76
CA GLU A 82 2.95 8.49 -12.00
C GLU A 82 2.74 7.57 -13.21
N ARG A 83 3.44 6.42 -13.23
CA ARG A 83 3.31 5.41 -14.27
C ARG A 83 1.94 4.75 -14.28
N VAL A 84 1.40 4.41 -13.11
CA VAL A 84 0.05 3.84 -13.00
C VAL A 84 -1.01 4.80 -13.53
N LEU A 85 -0.96 6.08 -13.14
CA LEU A 85 -1.94 7.07 -13.59
C LEU A 85 -1.78 7.42 -15.07
N SER A 86 -0.54 7.44 -15.59
CA SER A 86 -0.27 7.67 -17.01
C SER A 86 -0.88 6.58 -17.88
N ILE A 87 -0.77 5.31 -17.49
CA ILE A 87 -1.41 4.20 -18.22
C ILE A 87 -2.94 4.32 -18.15
N ALA A 88 -3.48 4.80 -17.01
CA ALA A 88 -4.91 4.97 -16.82
C ALA A 88 -5.55 6.11 -17.66
N GLU A 89 -4.76 7.03 -18.25
CA GLU A 89 -5.29 8.14 -19.08
C GLU A 89 -6.10 7.67 -20.29
N GLY A 90 -5.86 6.45 -20.78
CA GLY A 90 -6.63 5.83 -21.86
C GLY A 90 -7.93 5.15 -21.43
N GLU A 91 -8.15 4.94 -20.13
CA GLU A 91 -9.24 4.10 -19.60
C GLU A 91 -10.14 4.82 -18.58
N VAL A 92 -9.69 5.97 -18.07
CA VAL A 92 -10.35 6.75 -17.02
C VAL A 92 -10.43 8.22 -17.44
N GLU A 93 -11.55 8.86 -17.13
CA GLU A 93 -11.74 10.29 -17.42
C GLU A 93 -10.65 11.17 -16.79
N LYS A 94 -10.11 12.10 -17.59
CA LYS A 94 -9.01 12.99 -17.19
C LYS A 94 -9.31 13.76 -15.90
N GLU A 95 -10.52 14.26 -15.72
CA GLU A 95 -10.93 15.02 -14.52
C GLU A 95 -10.92 14.16 -13.25
N VAL A 96 -11.22 12.86 -13.37
CA VAL A 96 -11.12 11.91 -12.27
C VAL A 96 -9.66 11.67 -11.90
N LEU A 97 -8.79 11.46 -12.90
CA LEU A 97 -7.35 11.26 -12.70
C LEU A 97 -6.69 12.50 -12.07
N GLU A 98 -7.07 13.70 -12.49
CA GLU A 98 -6.54 14.94 -11.90
C GLU A 98 -6.96 15.10 -10.44
N ARG A 99 -8.21 14.77 -10.08
CA ARG A 99 -8.67 14.78 -8.69
C ARG A 99 -7.92 13.75 -7.84
N LEU A 100 -7.74 12.53 -8.36
CA LEU A 100 -6.99 11.48 -7.69
C LEU A 100 -5.52 11.89 -7.49
N LYS A 101 -4.88 12.44 -8.52
CA LYS A 101 -3.49 12.94 -8.43
C LYS A 101 -3.34 14.01 -7.35
N LYS A 102 -4.27 14.96 -7.27
CA LYS A 102 -4.29 15.99 -6.21
C LYS A 102 -4.40 15.37 -4.82
N PHE A 103 -5.27 14.38 -4.65
CA PHE A 103 -5.40 13.65 -3.40
C PHE A 103 -4.11 12.91 -3.01
N LEU A 104 -3.48 12.20 -3.95
CA LEU A 104 -2.25 11.46 -3.69
C LEU A 104 -1.08 12.37 -3.30
N ILE A 105 -1.02 13.59 -3.83
CA ILE A 105 -0.01 14.58 -3.44
C ILE A 105 -0.27 15.11 -2.03
N ALA A 106 -1.53 15.37 -1.69
CA ALA A 106 -1.89 16.02 -0.42
C ALA A 106 -1.96 15.06 0.77
N ASP A 107 -2.48 13.85 0.57
CA ASP A 107 -3.05 13.04 1.65
C ASP A 107 -2.62 11.57 1.63
N LYS A 108 -1.73 11.15 0.71
CA LYS A 108 -1.36 9.73 0.62
C LYS A 108 -0.82 9.18 1.94
N LYS A 109 -1.16 7.92 2.21
CA LYS A 109 -0.74 7.17 3.39
C LYS A 109 0.17 6.01 3.01
N ASP A 110 1.10 5.70 3.91
CA ASP A 110 2.01 4.58 3.76
C ASP A 110 1.62 3.53 4.81
N LEU A 111 0.70 2.65 4.42
CA LEU A 111 0.17 1.62 5.31
C LEU A 111 1.28 0.66 5.75
N LYS A 112 2.20 0.31 4.84
CA LYS A 112 3.36 -0.54 5.15
C LYS A 112 4.22 0.09 6.25
N ARG A 113 4.44 1.41 6.20
CA ARG A 113 5.18 2.13 7.25
C ARG A 113 4.40 2.22 8.55
N GLU A 114 3.09 2.45 8.49
CA GLU A 114 2.23 2.49 9.69
C GLU A 114 2.27 1.15 10.44
N ASP A 115 2.14 0.03 9.72
CA ASP A 115 2.24 -1.32 10.28
C ASP A 115 3.64 -1.62 10.83
N ALA A 116 4.70 -1.21 10.13
CA ALA A 116 6.07 -1.39 10.62
C ALA A 116 6.30 -0.63 11.95
N ILE A 117 5.77 0.58 12.08
CA ILE A 117 5.84 1.35 13.33
C ILE A 117 5.03 0.65 14.43
N ALA A 118 3.85 0.13 14.11
CA ALA A 118 3.03 -0.63 15.07
C ALA A 118 3.76 -1.88 15.57
N ALA A 119 4.44 -2.62 14.69
CA ALA A 119 5.25 -3.77 15.06
C ALA A 119 6.39 -3.38 16.02
N LEU A 120 7.11 -2.29 15.75
CA LEU A 120 8.17 -1.81 16.65
C LEU A 120 7.65 -1.39 18.03
N LYS A 121 6.48 -0.76 18.09
CA LYS A 121 5.81 -0.44 19.36
C LYS A 121 5.45 -1.70 20.13
N ARG A 122 4.89 -2.70 19.44
CA ARG A 122 4.53 -3.98 20.05
C ARG A 122 5.75 -4.72 20.61
N MET A 123 6.87 -4.72 19.87
CA MET A 123 8.14 -5.27 20.36
C MET A 123 8.62 -4.58 21.64
N LYS A 124 8.49 -3.25 21.72
CA LYS A 124 8.84 -2.51 22.93
C LYS A 124 7.97 -2.92 24.13
N GLU A 125 6.66 -3.05 23.94
CA GLU A 125 5.73 -3.48 24.99
C GLU A 125 6.03 -4.89 25.49
N ILE A 126 6.36 -5.83 24.59
CA ILE A 126 6.73 -7.20 24.97
C ILE A 126 7.99 -7.17 25.84
N ARG A 127 9.03 -6.43 25.41
CA ARG A 127 10.27 -6.31 26.18
C ARG A 127 10.05 -5.69 27.57
N GLU A 128 9.19 -4.67 27.67
CA GLU A 128 8.87 -4.01 28.94
C GLU A 128 7.93 -4.85 29.83
N GLY A 129 7.18 -5.78 29.25
CA GLY A 129 6.31 -6.73 29.94
C GLY A 129 7.01 -8.04 30.37
N GLU A 130 8.23 -8.30 29.91
CA GLU A 130 9.08 -9.45 30.30
C GLU A 130 9.89 -9.19 31.60
N ASP A 131 9.82 -7.98 32.17
CA ASP A 131 10.47 -7.60 33.43
C ASP A 131 9.61 -7.85 34.70
N VAL A 132 8.63 -8.77 34.66
CA VAL A 132 7.80 -9.17 35.83
C VAL A 132 7.89 -10.66 36.14
#